data_AF-A0A662FIF2-F1
#
_entry.id   AF-A0A662FIF2-F1
#
_cell.length_a   1.000
_cell.length_b   1.000
_cell.length_c   1.000
_cell.angle_alpha   90.00
_cell.angle_beta   90.00
_cell.angle_gamma   90.00
#
_symmetry.space_group_name_H-M   'P 1'
#
loop_
_entity.id
_entity.type
_entity.pdbx_description
1 polymer ?
#
loop_
_entity_poly.entity_id
_entity_poly.type
_entity_poly.pdbx_seq_one_letter_code
_entity_poly.pdbx_strand_id
1 'polypeptide(L)' 'MKNIQRGIEKGIITVTSDGSKITYHCKRDYITSFKNPEEKVRASYFVELVLDYNYPPKNIDIEVIVP' A
#
# COMPACT_ATOMS: atom_id res chain seq x y z
N MET A 1 -1.92 4.29 12.53
CA MET A 1 -1.00 4.79 11.47
C MET A 1 0.41 4.20 11.52
N LYS A 2 0.80 3.45 12.56
CA LYS A 2 2.15 2.85 12.69
C LYS A 2 2.57 2.03 11.45
N ASN A 3 1.68 1.21 10.89
CA ASN A 3 1.99 0.39 9.72
C ASN A 3 2.24 1.23 8.46
N ILE A 4 1.50 2.32 8.26
CA ILE A 4 1.72 3.20 7.09
C ILE A 4 3.12 3.83 7.16
N GLN A 5 3.51 4.34 8.33
CA GLN A 5 4.85 4.90 8.52
C GLN A 5 5.94 3.85 8.29
N ARG A 6 5.79 2.65 8.87
CA ARG A 6 6.70 1.50 8.63
C ARG A 6 6.81 1.18 7.14
N GLY A 7 5.70 1.21 6.42
CA GLY A 7 5.64 0.93 4.98
C GLY A 7 6.38 1.96 4.16
N ILE A 8 6.28 3.25 4.53
CA ILE A 8 7.02 4.35 3.90
C ILE A 8 8.52 4.19 4.17
N GLU A 9 8.92 3.95 5.41
CA GLU A 9 10.33 3.75 5.79
C GLU A 9 10.97 2.55 5.08
N LYS A 10 10.18 1.51 4.80
CA LYS A 10 10.63 0.29 4.11
C LYS A 10 10.50 0.37 2.59
N GLY A 11 9.97 1.46 2.03
CA GLY A 11 9.77 1.63 0.59
C GLY A 11 8.74 0.68 -0.02
N ILE A 12 7.82 0.15 0.79
CA ILE A 12 6.74 -0.75 0.35
C ILE A 12 5.56 0.06 -0.20
N ILE A 13 5.36 1.24 0.37
CA ILE A 13 4.41 2.25 -0.10
C ILE A 13 5.09 3.62 -0.11
N THR A 14 4.62 4.50 -0.97
CA THR A 14 5.06 5.91 -1.03
C THR A 14 3.85 6.82 -0.96
N VAL A 15 3.86 7.81 -0.07
CA VAL A 15 2.80 8.83 0.01
C VAL A 15 3.37 10.16 -0.46
N THR A 16 2.62 10.90 -1.27
CA THR A 16 3.06 12.23 -1.73
C THR A 16 3.21 13.19 -0.55
N SER A 17 4.10 14.19 -0.65
CA SER A 17 4.35 15.15 0.44
C SER A 17 3.10 15.92 0.88
N ASP A 18 2.15 16.12 -0.04
CA ASP A 18 0.85 16.74 0.20
C ASP A 18 -0.20 15.77 0.79
N GLY A 19 0.15 14.48 0.95
CA GLY A 19 -0.75 13.45 1.50
C GLY A 19 -1.95 13.12 0.59
N SER A 20 -1.92 13.57 -0.66
CA SER A 20 -3.03 13.42 -1.61
C SER A 20 -3.06 12.07 -2.30
N LYS A 21 -1.91 11.43 -2.52
CA LYS A 21 -1.80 10.15 -3.24
C LYS A 21 -0.90 9.18 -2.51
N ILE A 22 -1.20 7.91 -2.68
CA ILE A 22 -0.38 6.78 -2.24
C ILE A 22 -0.03 5.90 -3.44
N THR A 23 1.20 5.40 -3.46
CA THR A 23 1.71 4.41 -4.41
C THR A 23 2.02 3.13 -3.65
N TYR A 24 1.52 2.00 -4.14
CA TYR A 24 1.80 0.67 -3.62
C TYR A 24 2.81 -0.02 -4.54
N HIS A 25 3.97 -0.41 -4.00
CA HIS A 25 5.02 -1.08 -4.76
C HIS A 25 4.80 -2.61 -4.81
N CYS A 26 3.63 -3.03 -5.28
CA CYS A 26 3.26 -4.44 -5.37
C CYS A 26 3.61 -5.06 -6.74
N LYS A 27 2.86 -6.06 -7.21
CA LYS A 27 3.07 -6.72 -8.51
C LYS A 27 3.15 -5.72 -9.66
N ARG A 28 2.24 -4.75 -9.64
CA ARG A 28 2.23 -3.57 -10.51
C ARG A 28 2.12 -2.35 -9.62
N ASP A 29 2.88 -1.29 -9.90
CA ASP A 29 2.75 -0.06 -9.12
C ASP A 29 1.31 0.46 -9.25
N TYR A 30 0.64 0.58 -8.10
CA TYR A 30 -0.75 1.01 -8.04
C TYR A 30 -0.83 2.35 -7.32
N ILE A 31 -1.40 3.35 -7.98
CA ILE A 31 -1.47 4.73 -7.47
C ILE A 31 -2.94 5.11 -7.30
N THR A 32 -3.28 5.58 -6.10
CA THR A 32 -4.65 6.03 -5.81
C THR A 32 -4.68 7.20 -4.82
N SER A 33 -5.86 7.76 -4.59
CA SER A 33 -6.08 8.88 -3.66
C SER A 33 -5.95 8.43 -2.21
N PHE A 34 -5.06 9.06 -1.44
CA PHE A 34 -4.91 8.79 0.00
C PHE A 34 -5.90 9.57 0.88
N LYS A 35 -6.82 10.32 0.25
CA LYS A 35 -7.86 11.06 0.95
C LYS A 35 -8.99 10.17 1.46
N ASN A 36 -9.26 9.04 0.79
CA ASN A 36 -10.29 8.10 1.23
C ASN A 36 -9.84 7.37 2.51
N PRO A 37 -10.62 7.37 3.60
CA PRO A 37 -10.31 6.56 4.78
C PRO A 37 -10.11 5.06 4.48
N GLU A 38 -10.82 4.50 3.50
CA GLU A 38 -10.65 3.10 3.10
C GLU A 38 -9.22 2.81 2.60
N GLU A 39 -8.61 3.75 1.87
CA GLU A 39 -7.23 3.59 1.42
C GLU A 39 -6.23 3.60 2.57
N LYS A 40 -6.51 4.35 3.65
CA LYS A 40 -5.65 4.33 4.83
C LYS A 40 -5.68 2.97 5.49
N VAL A 41 -6.86 2.34 5.55
CA VAL A 41 -7.03 0.98 6.07
C VAL A 41 -6.31 -0.02 5.17
N ARG A 42 -6.53 0.04 3.84
CA ARG A 42 -5.85 -0.84 2.87
C ARG A 42 -4.33 -0.72 2.94
N ALA A 43 -3.79 0.49 3.01
CA ALA A 43 -2.36 0.73 3.18
C ALA A 43 -1.80 0.07 4.44
N SER A 44 -2.54 0.18 5.56
CA SER A 44 -2.13 -0.44 6.83
C SER A 44 -2.06 -1.96 6.72
N TYR A 45 -3.06 -2.60 6.10
CA TYR A 45 -3.10 -4.06 5.92
C TYR A 45 -2.11 -4.55 4.88
N PHE A 46 -1.92 -3.83 3.78
CA PHE A 46 -0.92 -4.18 2.77
C PHE A 46 0.48 -4.24 3.37
N VAL A 47 0.85 -3.24 4.18
CA VAL A 47 2.15 -3.24 4.85
C VAL A 47 2.26 -4.38 5.86
N GLU A 48 1.19 -4.67 6.59
CA GLU A 48 1.16 -5.78 7.55
C GLU A 48 1.33 -7.14 6.86
N LEU A 49 0.66 -7.38 5.73
CA LEU A 49 0.82 -8.59 4.93
C LEU A 49 2.28 -8.78 4.49
N VAL A 50 2.92 -7.71 4.02
CA VAL A 50 4.29 -7.76 3.52
C VAL A 50 5.31 -7.91 4.64
N LEU A 51 5.19 -7.13 5.72
CA LEU A 51 6.20 -7.07 6.78
C LEU A 51 6.02 -8.12 7.87
N ASP A 52 4.78 -8.37 8.29
CA ASP A 52 4.48 -9.18 9.46
C ASP A 52 4.11 -10.62 9.04
N TYR A 53 3.43 -10.78 7.89
CA TYR A 53 3.10 -12.09 7.31
C TYR A 53 4.06 -12.54 6.19
N ASN A 54 5.07 -11.72 5.87
CA ASN A 54 6.12 -12.03 4.91
C ASN A 54 5.59 -12.40 3.50
N TYR A 55 4.44 -11.83 3.11
CA TYR A 55 3.91 -12.00 1.76
C TYR A 55 4.80 -11.26 0.76
N PRO A 56 5.21 -11.91 -0.35
CA PRO A 56 5.95 -11.24 -1.39
C PRO A 56 5.09 -10.12 -2.01
N PRO A 57 5.51 -8.84 -1.94
CA PRO A 57 4.71 -7.73 -2.47
C PRO A 57 4.46 -7.87 -3.98
N LYS A 58 5.39 -8.51 -4.69
CA LYS A 58 5.29 -8.80 -6.13
C LYS A 58 4.24 -9.87 -6.49
N ASN A 59 3.71 -10.59 -5.50
CA ASN A 59 2.61 -11.54 -5.69
C ASN A 59 1.24 -10.96 -5.31
N ILE A 60 1.19 -9.75 -4.76
CA ILE A 60 -0.04 -9.06 -4.40
C ILE A 60 -0.46 -8.16 -5.55
N ASP A 61 -1.70 -8.30 -5.99
CA ASP A 61 -2.33 -7.44 -7.00
C ASP A 61 -3.53 -6.74 -6.39
N ILE A 62 -3.80 -5.52 -6.85
CA ILE A 62 -4.86 -4.65 -6.33
C ILE A 62 -5.85 -4.40 -7.48
N GLU A 63 -7.16 -4.44 -7.20
CA GLU A 63 -8.22 -4.24 -8.21
C GLU A 63 -8.06 -5.18 -9.43
N VAL A 64 -8.05 -6.49 -9.16
CA VAL A 64 -8.05 -7.51 -10.20
C VAL A 64 -9.44 -7.57 -10.85
N ILE A 65 -9.50 -7.36 -12.16
CA ILE A 65 -10.73 -7.52 -12.93
C ILE A 65 -11.03 -9.02 -13.03
N VAL A 66 -12.18 -9.43 -12.52
CA VAL A 66 -12.68 -10.79 -12.72
C VAL A 66 -13.35 -10.88 -14.10
N PRO A 67 -12.97 -11.84 -14.96
CA PRO A 67 -13.54 -12.02 -16.29
C PRO A 67 -14.96 -12.61 -16.26
#